data_AF-A0A524PEV5-F1
#
_entry.id   AF-A0A524PEV5-F1
#
_cell.length_a   1.000
_cell.length_b   1.000
_cell.length_c   1.000
_cell.angle_alpha   90.00
_cell.angle_beta   90.00
_cell.angle_gamma   90.00
#
_symmetry.space_group_name_H-M   'P 1'
#
loop_
_entity.id
_entity.type
_entity.pdbx_description
1 polymer ?
#
loop_
_entity_poly.entity_id
_entity_poly.type
_entity_poly.pdbx_seq_one_letter_code
_entity_poly.pdbx_strand_id
1 'polypeptide(L)'
;MVDAELGRRVLPLQRVGLYVPGGRYSYPSSVLMSAIPAKVAGVEEVVVATPPNRQGVVAPATLAACAIAGVDRVFAMGGAQAIAALAFGTASVPRVDKICGPGNIFVTLAKKMVFGSVAIDSLAGPSEVLIIADATASAECCAADILAQAEHDPSAVVGLITDSAEFAADVAKEIAKQLAEFGNPASLVEAVERGVIAEVGSIDDAVKLCNRFAPEHLEILVSRPQDYLDSIRNAGCICLGSQSPVVMGDYVDGPSHVLPTGGSARFSSVLGVEDFVKYSSIAQLSSATMIRLGPAAVTIARAEGLEAHARAVEKRLYRPA
;
A
#
# COMPACT_ATOMS: atom_id res chain seq x y z
N MET A 1 -16.54 30.24 25.97
CA MET A 1 -15.91 30.02 24.65
C MET A 1 -14.47 29.60 24.90
N VAL A 2 -13.94 28.67 24.10
CA VAL A 2 -12.52 28.34 24.15
C VAL A 2 -11.80 29.39 23.30
N ASP A 3 -11.19 30.40 23.94
CA ASP A 3 -10.31 31.36 23.27
C ASP A 3 -8.95 30.71 23.01
N ALA A 4 -8.92 29.64 22.23
CA ALA A 4 -7.71 28.99 21.78
C ALA A 4 -7.94 28.44 20.37
N GLU A 5 -6.98 28.71 19.47
CA GLU A 5 -6.97 28.15 18.15
C GLU A 5 -6.11 26.88 18.18
N LEU A 6 -6.79 25.74 18.12
CA LEU A 6 -6.17 24.43 17.93
C LEU A 6 -6.47 23.98 16.51
N GLY A 7 -5.47 23.47 15.81
CA GLY A 7 -5.64 23.05 14.42
C GLY A 7 -4.61 22.03 13.97
N ARG A 8 -4.81 21.53 12.76
CA ARG A 8 -3.88 20.63 12.07
C ARG A 8 -3.57 21.23 10.70
N ARG A 9 -2.31 21.60 10.49
CA ARG A 9 -1.82 22.06 9.19
C ARG A 9 -1.36 20.86 8.37
N VAL A 10 -1.89 20.72 7.17
CA VAL A 10 -1.51 19.69 6.19
C VAL A 10 -0.60 20.31 5.14
N LEU A 11 0.55 19.69 4.85
CA LEU A 11 1.45 20.11 3.77
C LEU A 11 1.96 18.90 3.00
N PRO A 12 2.14 19.00 1.67
CA PRO A 12 2.80 17.95 0.91
C PRO A 12 4.26 17.75 1.34
N LEU A 13 4.79 16.57 1.02
CA LEU A 13 6.22 16.32 1.01
C LEU A 13 6.88 17.14 -0.12
N GLN A 14 8.14 17.55 0.08
CA GLN A 14 8.82 18.37 -0.93
C GLN A 14 9.32 17.49 -2.07
N ARG A 15 9.94 16.36 -1.75
CA ARG A 15 10.45 15.42 -2.76
C ARG A 15 10.13 13.98 -2.43
N VAL A 16 9.65 13.23 -3.41
CA VAL A 16 9.37 11.80 -3.25
C VAL A 16 10.02 10.97 -4.36
N GLY A 17 10.61 9.85 -3.96
CA GLY A 17 11.19 8.86 -4.86
C GLY A 17 10.24 7.69 -5.06
N LEU A 18 9.96 7.33 -6.31
CA LEU A 18 9.14 6.20 -6.67
C LEU A 18 10.05 5.12 -7.26
N TYR A 19 10.13 3.96 -6.61
CA TYR A 19 10.78 2.79 -7.16
C TYR A 19 9.78 2.04 -8.03
N VAL A 20 10.06 1.94 -9.33
CA VAL A 20 9.23 1.21 -10.27
C VAL A 20 9.98 -0.05 -10.70
N PRO A 21 9.45 -1.26 -10.42
CA PRO A 21 10.10 -2.49 -10.82
C PRO A 21 10.32 -2.58 -12.33
N GLY A 22 11.30 -3.38 -12.71
CA GLY A 22 11.58 -3.71 -14.09
C GLY A 22 12.44 -4.96 -14.18
N GLY A 23 12.76 -5.40 -15.39
CA GLY A 23 13.53 -6.61 -15.66
C GLY A 23 12.68 -7.66 -16.34
N ARG A 24 11.85 -8.41 -15.59
CA ARG A 24 10.96 -9.45 -16.15
C ARG A 24 9.84 -8.85 -17.00
N TYR A 25 9.20 -7.82 -16.46
CA TYR A 25 8.16 -7.03 -17.14
C TYR A 25 8.44 -5.54 -16.94
N SER A 26 7.83 -4.70 -17.78
CA SER A 26 7.79 -3.25 -17.59
C SER A 26 6.43 -2.85 -17.02
N TYR A 27 6.42 -2.08 -15.92
CA TYR A 27 5.19 -1.72 -15.21
C TYR A 27 4.86 -0.22 -15.37
N PRO A 28 4.28 0.22 -16.49
CA PRO A 28 3.79 1.59 -16.63
C PRO A 28 2.64 1.88 -15.66
N SER A 29 1.82 0.88 -15.31
CA SER A 29 0.75 1.01 -14.30
C SER A 29 1.31 1.45 -12.94
N SER A 30 2.38 0.82 -12.45
CA SER A 30 3.00 1.20 -11.17
C SER A 30 3.55 2.63 -11.15
N VAL A 31 3.93 3.19 -12.31
CA VAL A 31 4.24 4.62 -12.40
C VAL A 31 2.99 5.44 -12.13
N LEU A 32 1.89 5.18 -12.85
CA LEU A 32 0.65 5.93 -12.73
C LEU A 32 0.08 5.84 -11.31
N MET A 33 -0.02 4.62 -10.78
CA MET A 33 -0.59 4.31 -9.47
C MET A 33 0.21 4.89 -8.30
N SER A 34 1.47 5.30 -8.52
CA SER A 34 2.31 5.92 -7.50
C SER A 34 2.50 7.43 -7.70
N ALA A 35 2.65 7.89 -8.94
CA ALA A 35 2.95 9.28 -9.25
C ALA A 35 1.70 10.17 -9.25
N ILE A 36 0.54 9.65 -9.67
CA ILE A 36 -0.70 10.43 -9.69
C ILE A 36 -1.08 10.88 -8.26
N PRO A 37 -1.15 10.00 -7.23
CA PRO A 37 -1.44 10.45 -5.87
C PRO A 37 -0.42 11.46 -5.32
N ALA A 38 0.86 11.29 -5.64
CA ALA A 38 1.91 12.24 -5.25
C ALA A 38 1.69 13.63 -5.85
N LYS A 39 1.33 13.70 -7.14
CA LYS A 39 1.04 14.97 -7.82
C LYS A 39 -0.24 15.61 -7.32
N VAL A 40 -1.29 14.81 -7.08
CA VAL A 40 -2.55 15.29 -6.48
C VAL A 40 -2.32 15.86 -5.08
N ALA A 41 -1.44 15.26 -4.27
CA ALA A 41 -1.06 15.79 -2.97
C ALA A 41 -0.33 17.14 -3.05
N GLY A 42 0.26 17.47 -4.20
CA GLY A 42 1.05 18.68 -4.41
C GLY A 42 2.54 18.52 -4.10
N VAL A 43 3.09 17.30 -4.22
CA VAL A 43 4.54 17.09 -4.08
C VAL A 43 5.30 17.90 -5.12
N GLU A 44 6.27 18.70 -4.68
CA GLU A 44 7.01 19.64 -5.55
C GLU A 44 7.88 18.92 -6.58
N GLU A 45 8.59 17.86 -6.17
CA GLU A 45 9.44 17.06 -7.05
C GLU A 45 9.20 15.55 -6.85
N VAL A 46 8.75 14.87 -7.90
CA VAL A 46 8.57 13.41 -7.97
C VAL A 46 9.63 12.84 -8.89
N VAL A 47 10.46 11.95 -8.36
CA VAL A 47 11.50 11.26 -9.13
C VAL A 47 11.23 9.77 -9.20
N VAL A 48 11.49 9.15 -10.34
CA VAL A 48 11.33 7.71 -10.55
C VAL A 48 12.71 7.05 -10.66
N ALA A 49 12.90 5.93 -9.96
CA ALA A 49 14.01 5.02 -10.18
C ALA A 49 13.45 3.72 -10.78
N THR A 50 13.97 3.33 -11.95
CA THR A 50 13.58 2.10 -12.64
C THR A 50 14.82 1.44 -13.27
N PRO A 51 15.00 0.11 -13.14
CA PRO A 51 16.14 -0.56 -13.75
C PRO A 51 16.03 -0.49 -15.29
N PRO A 52 17.13 -0.14 -15.99
CA PRO A 52 17.17 -0.23 -17.45
C PRO A 52 17.36 -1.68 -17.91
N ASN A 53 17.16 -1.91 -19.22
CA ASN A 53 17.56 -3.15 -19.87
C ASN A 53 19.11 -3.27 -19.96
N ARG A 54 19.61 -4.37 -20.54
CA ARG A 54 21.06 -4.62 -20.69
C ARG A 54 21.78 -3.56 -21.51
N GLN A 55 21.07 -2.80 -22.33
CA GLN A 55 21.59 -1.70 -23.14
C GLN A 55 21.53 -0.34 -22.41
N GLY A 56 21.10 -0.31 -21.15
CA GLY A 56 20.98 0.93 -20.38
C GLY A 56 19.72 1.74 -20.68
N VAL A 57 18.74 1.17 -21.39
CA VAL A 57 17.52 1.85 -21.84
C VAL A 57 16.34 1.50 -20.96
N VAL A 58 15.60 2.51 -20.52
CA VAL A 58 14.31 2.36 -19.82
C VAL A 58 13.20 2.09 -20.84
N ALA A 59 12.25 1.22 -20.50
CA ALA A 59 11.15 0.86 -21.38
C ALA A 59 10.34 2.09 -21.82
N PRO A 60 10.02 2.24 -23.14
CA PRO A 60 9.28 3.40 -23.63
C PRO A 60 7.92 3.60 -22.95
N ALA A 61 7.19 2.52 -22.65
CA ALA A 61 5.91 2.59 -21.95
C ALA A 61 6.05 3.18 -20.54
N THR A 62 7.10 2.82 -19.80
CA THR A 62 7.40 3.39 -18.48
C THR A 62 7.71 4.88 -18.58
N LEU A 63 8.48 5.31 -19.58
CA LEU A 63 8.77 6.73 -19.83
C LEU A 63 7.52 7.51 -20.23
N ALA A 64 6.65 6.93 -21.07
CA ALA A 64 5.37 7.53 -21.43
C ALA A 64 4.47 7.73 -20.20
N ALA A 65 4.36 6.71 -19.33
CA ALA A 65 3.63 6.82 -18.08
C ALA A 65 4.22 7.90 -17.15
N CYS A 66 5.56 8.02 -17.09
CA CYS A 66 6.22 9.09 -16.33
C CYS A 66 5.82 10.47 -16.86
N ALA A 67 5.83 10.65 -18.19
CA ALA A 67 5.45 11.91 -18.82
C ALA A 67 3.97 12.24 -18.59
N ILE A 68 3.07 11.25 -18.72
CA ILE A 68 1.63 11.41 -18.47
C ILE A 68 1.38 11.80 -17.01
N ALA A 69 2.03 11.13 -16.06
CA ALA A 69 1.86 11.40 -14.63
C ALA A 69 2.67 12.62 -14.13
N GLY A 70 3.36 13.35 -15.01
CA GLY A 70 4.11 14.56 -14.66
C GLY A 70 5.34 14.33 -13.78
N VAL A 71 5.97 13.15 -13.85
CA VAL A 71 7.23 12.84 -13.15
C VAL A 71 8.33 13.80 -13.62
N ASP A 72 9.07 14.37 -12.66
CA ASP A 72 10.07 15.41 -12.95
C ASP A 72 11.37 14.83 -13.50
N ARG A 73 11.81 13.68 -12.96
CA ARG A 73 13.09 13.06 -13.32
C ARG A 73 13.01 11.54 -13.26
N VAL A 74 13.62 10.87 -14.24
CA VAL A 74 13.75 9.41 -14.27
C VAL A 74 15.22 9.03 -14.18
N PHE A 75 15.54 8.12 -13.25
CA PHE A 75 16.87 7.56 -13.05
C PHE A 75 16.88 6.10 -13.47
N ALA A 76 17.74 5.78 -14.44
CA ALA A 76 17.92 4.42 -14.94
C ALA A 76 18.76 3.58 -13.95
N MET A 77 18.17 3.24 -12.81
CA MET A 77 18.78 2.46 -11.73
C MET A 77 17.71 1.63 -11.01
N GLY A 78 18.09 0.46 -10.52
CA GLY A 78 17.20 -0.41 -9.72
C GLY A 78 17.91 -0.99 -8.49
N GLY A 79 17.22 -1.87 -7.77
CA GLY A 79 17.77 -2.59 -6.62
C GLY A 79 18.04 -1.72 -5.38
N ALA A 80 18.76 -2.29 -4.41
CA ALA A 80 19.09 -1.64 -3.15
C ALA A 80 19.90 -0.35 -3.33
N GLN A 81 20.75 -0.28 -4.35
CA GLN A 81 21.54 0.90 -4.69
C GLN A 81 20.67 2.08 -5.12
N ALA A 82 19.55 1.84 -5.81
CA ALA A 82 18.61 2.90 -6.16
C ALA A 82 17.93 3.46 -4.90
N ILE A 83 17.54 2.59 -3.97
CA ILE A 83 16.95 2.97 -2.69
C ILE A 83 17.95 3.79 -1.86
N ALA A 84 19.22 3.37 -1.78
CA ALA A 84 20.27 4.13 -1.11
C ALA A 84 20.52 5.50 -1.76
N ALA A 85 20.57 5.55 -3.10
CA ALA A 85 20.75 6.81 -3.84
C ALA A 85 19.60 7.80 -3.59
N LEU A 86 18.35 7.32 -3.56
CA LEU A 86 17.19 8.15 -3.21
C LEU A 86 17.22 8.60 -1.75
N ALA A 87 17.59 7.71 -0.82
CA ALA A 87 17.57 7.99 0.61
C ALA A 87 18.65 8.97 1.08
N PHE A 88 19.84 8.89 0.49
CA PHE A 88 21.02 9.65 0.91
C PHE A 88 21.46 10.73 -0.09
N GLY A 89 20.96 10.66 -1.33
CA GLY A 89 21.41 11.50 -2.43
C GLY A 89 22.78 11.08 -2.97
N THR A 90 23.09 11.53 -4.18
CA THR A 90 24.39 11.39 -4.84
C THR A 90 24.72 12.69 -5.58
N ALA A 91 25.83 12.72 -6.33
CA ALA A 91 26.15 13.87 -7.20
C ALA A 91 25.08 14.12 -8.28
N SER A 92 24.30 13.10 -8.67
CA SER A 92 23.27 13.20 -9.71
C SER A 92 21.84 12.97 -9.20
N VAL A 93 21.67 12.16 -8.15
CA VAL A 93 20.37 11.80 -7.58
C VAL A 93 20.09 12.69 -6.37
N PRO A 94 18.97 13.45 -6.34
CA PRO A 94 18.62 14.24 -5.18
C PRO A 94 18.15 13.32 -4.04
N ARG A 95 18.45 13.70 -2.80
CA ARG A 95 17.84 13.06 -1.62
C ARG A 95 16.34 13.37 -1.57
N VAL A 96 15.52 12.35 -1.31
CA VAL A 96 14.05 12.47 -1.19
C VAL A 96 13.60 12.41 0.28
N ASP A 97 12.34 12.76 0.56
CA ASP A 97 11.74 12.68 1.89
C ASP A 97 11.05 11.34 2.16
N LYS A 98 10.46 10.74 1.12
CA LYS A 98 9.79 9.43 1.15
C LYS A 98 10.15 8.59 -0.07
N ILE A 99 10.26 7.29 0.10
CA ILE A 99 10.42 6.32 -1.00
C ILE A 99 9.20 5.40 -1.04
N CYS A 100 8.50 5.37 -2.17
CA CYS A 100 7.34 4.49 -2.40
C CYS A 100 7.61 3.48 -3.50
N GLY A 101 6.76 2.46 -3.58
CA GLY A 101 6.73 1.47 -4.65
C GLY A 101 7.23 0.09 -4.20
N PRO A 102 6.68 -0.98 -4.82
CA PRO A 102 7.05 -2.35 -4.51
C PRO A 102 8.41 -2.72 -5.12
N GLY A 103 8.97 -3.85 -4.71
CA GLY A 103 10.17 -4.39 -5.31
C GLY A 103 10.49 -5.77 -4.76
N ASN A 104 11.54 -6.39 -5.30
CA ASN A 104 12.00 -7.68 -4.78
C ASN A 104 12.54 -7.56 -3.34
N ILE A 105 12.87 -8.70 -2.73
CA ILE A 105 13.36 -8.77 -1.35
C ILE A 105 14.54 -7.81 -1.06
N PHE A 106 15.43 -7.56 -2.02
CA PHE A 106 16.56 -6.63 -1.82
C PHE A 106 16.11 -5.18 -1.73
N VAL A 107 15.13 -4.78 -2.55
CA VAL A 107 14.52 -3.45 -2.51
C VAL A 107 13.77 -3.27 -1.20
N THR A 108 12.95 -4.25 -0.80
CA THR A 108 12.19 -4.21 0.45
C THR A 108 13.10 -4.13 1.67
N LEU A 109 14.17 -4.94 1.73
CA LEU A 109 15.15 -4.87 2.81
C LEU A 109 15.92 -3.55 2.82
N ALA A 110 16.27 -3.00 1.65
CA ALA A 110 16.90 -1.69 1.57
C ALA A 110 15.98 -0.57 2.08
N LYS A 111 14.69 -0.58 1.71
CA LYS A 111 13.66 0.34 2.23
C LYS A 111 13.59 0.26 3.75
N LYS A 112 13.56 -0.96 4.30
CA LYS A 112 13.58 -1.19 5.76
C LYS A 112 14.82 -0.58 6.43
N MET A 113 15.99 -0.72 5.82
CA MET A 113 17.25 -0.22 6.39
C MET A 113 17.37 1.32 6.36
N VAL A 114 16.76 1.98 5.37
CA VAL A 114 16.80 3.44 5.25
C VAL A 114 15.64 4.15 5.96
N PHE A 115 14.64 3.40 6.43
CA PHE A 115 13.51 3.97 7.17
C PHE A 115 13.99 4.73 8.42
N GLY A 116 13.46 5.95 8.59
CA GLY A 116 13.88 6.88 9.64
C GLY A 116 14.92 7.91 9.15
N SER A 117 15.74 7.55 8.16
CA SER A 117 16.48 8.55 7.36
C SER A 117 15.59 9.16 6.29
N VAL A 118 14.71 8.34 5.70
CA VAL A 118 13.60 8.75 4.85
C VAL A 118 12.35 7.98 5.28
N ALA A 119 11.17 8.49 4.95
CA ALA A 119 9.94 7.73 5.09
C ALA A 119 9.86 6.64 4.00
N ILE A 120 9.05 5.61 4.24
CA ILE A 120 8.63 4.63 3.23
C ILE A 120 7.12 4.47 3.30
N ASP A 121 6.50 4.01 2.22
CA ASP A 121 5.09 3.59 2.17
C ASP A 121 4.86 2.30 2.96
N SER A 122 5.49 1.20 2.53
CA SER A 122 5.29 -0.12 3.09
C SER A 122 6.48 -1.04 2.79
N LEU A 123 6.49 -2.20 3.45
CA LEU A 123 7.40 -3.30 3.14
C LEU A 123 6.63 -4.36 2.34
N ALA A 124 6.50 -4.11 1.04
CA ALA A 124 5.87 -5.05 0.12
C ALA A 124 6.61 -6.40 0.11
N GLY A 125 5.83 -7.47 0.23
CA GLY A 125 6.19 -8.87 0.03
C GLY A 125 5.66 -9.37 -1.32
N PRO A 126 5.53 -10.70 -1.49
CA PRO A 126 4.87 -11.27 -2.65
C PRO A 126 3.43 -10.79 -2.74
N SER A 127 2.93 -10.67 -3.97
CA SER A 127 1.56 -10.24 -4.22
C SER A 127 0.56 -11.35 -3.88
N GLU A 128 -0.65 -11.00 -3.44
CA GLU A 128 -1.65 -11.92 -2.90
C GLU A 128 -3.06 -11.66 -3.45
N VAL A 129 -3.81 -12.72 -3.77
CA VAL A 129 -5.27 -12.65 -3.98
C VAL A 129 -5.96 -13.72 -3.13
N LEU A 130 -7.04 -13.32 -2.47
CA LEU A 130 -7.94 -14.21 -1.76
C LEU A 130 -9.36 -14.02 -2.29
N ILE A 131 -9.96 -15.09 -2.80
CA ILE A 131 -11.31 -15.09 -3.34
C ILE A 131 -12.23 -15.79 -2.34
N ILE A 132 -13.32 -15.12 -1.95
CA ILE A 132 -14.45 -15.73 -1.25
C ILE A 132 -15.56 -15.97 -2.30
N ALA A 133 -15.97 -17.21 -2.52
CA ALA A 133 -16.99 -17.51 -3.52
C ALA A 133 -18.02 -18.54 -3.04
N ASP A 134 -19.26 -18.40 -3.51
CA ASP A 134 -20.32 -19.40 -3.35
C ASP A 134 -20.56 -20.13 -4.69
N ALA A 135 -21.46 -21.10 -4.70
CA ALA A 135 -21.78 -21.89 -5.89
C ALA A 135 -22.44 -21.08 -7.03
N THR A 136 -22.75 -19.80 -6.83
CA THR A 136 -23.32 -18.93 -7.87
C THR A 136 -22.26 -18.24 -8.73
N ALA A 137 -20.99 -18.28 -8.31
CA ALA A 137 -19.87 -17.76 -9.08
C ALA A 137 -19.56 -18.60 -10.32
N SER A 138 -18.85 -18.02 -11.29
CA SER A 138 -18.29 -18.75 -12.42
C SER A 138 -16.95 -19.35 -12.02
N ALA A 139 -16.83 -20.68 -12.10
CA ALA A 139 -15.57 -21.37 -11.83
C ALA A 139 -14.48 -20.98 -12.85
N GLU A 140 -14.87 -20.71 -14.10
CA GLU A 140 -13.96 -20.27 -15.17
C GLU A 140 -13.37 -18.89 -14.87
N CYS A 141 -14.20 -17.92 -14.45
CA CYS A 141 -13.72 -16.59 -14.07
C CYS A 141 -12.84 -16.65 -12.82
N CYS A 142 -13.28 -17.37 -11.77
CA CYS A 142 -12.50 -17.52 -10.54
C CYS A 142 -11.13 -18.16 -10.80
N ALA A 143 -11.05 -19.15 -11.68
CA ALA A 143 -9.78 -19.73 -12.11
C ALA A 143 -8.90 -18.72 -12.85
N ALA A 144 -9.49 -17.90 -13.72
CA ALA A 144 -8.77 -16.85 -14.44
C ALA A 144 -8.21 -15.78 -13.47
N ASP A 145 -8.99 -15.36 -12.47
CA ASP A 145 -8.57 -14.38 -11.46
C ASP A 145 -7.42 -14.92 -10.58
N ILE A 146 -7.48 -16.20 -10.21
CA ILE A 146 -6.38 -16.90 -9.53
C ILE A 146 -5.11 -16.92 -10.39
N LEU A 147 -5.23 -17.27 -11.67
CA LEU A 147 -4.08 -17.37 -12.58
C LEU A 147 -3.48 -16.00 -12.91
N ALA A 148 -4.32 -14.96 -13.03
CA ALA A 148 -3.88 -13.58 -13.24
C ALA A 148 -3.00 -13.08 -12.08
N GLN A 149 -3.32 -13.45 -10.84
CA GLN A 149 -2.43 -13.14 -9.72
C GLN A 149 -1.16 -13.99 -9.74
N ALA A 150 -1.29 -15.29 -10.02
CA ALA A 150 -0.19 -16.25 -9.94
C ALA A 150 0.91 -16.01 -10.99
N GLU A 151 0.62 -15.32 -12.11
CA GLU A 151 1.63 -15.06 -13.15
C GLU A 151 2.68 -14.00 -12.75
N HIS A 152 2.37 -13.15 -11.76
CA HIS A 152 3.25 -12.07 -11.34
C HIS A 152 4.61 -12.56 -10.85
N ASP A 153 4.62 -13.56 -9.97
CA ASP A 153 5.82 -14.08 -9.33
C ASP A 153 5.60 -15.54 -8.86
N PRO A 154 6.62 -16.43 -8.93
CA PRO A 154 6.49 -17.79 -8.38
C PRO A 154 6.16 -17.83 -6.89
N SER A 155 6.38 -16.73 -6.17
CA SER A 155 6.04 -16.57 -4.76
C SER A 155 4.69 -15.91 -4.48
N ALA A 156 3.93 -15.54 -5.52
CA ALA A 156 2.57 -15.03 -5.38
C ALA A 156 1.71 -16.02 -4.57
N VAL A 157 0.80 -15.47 -3.76
CA VAL A 157 -0.10 -16.25 -2.92
C VAL A 157 -1.50 -16.13 -3.47
N VAL A 158 -2.10 -17.25 -3.84
CA VAL A 158 -3.45 -17.30 -4.40
C VAL A 158 -4.32 -18.24 -3.57
N GLY A 159 -5.55 -17.83 -3.27
CA GLY A 159 -6.44 -18.63 -2.45
C GLY A 159 -7.91 -18.48 -2.82
N LEU A 160 -8.65 -19.58 -2.69
CA LEU A 160 -10.11 -19.63 -2.75
C LEU A 160 -10.64 -20.12 -1.41
N ILE A 161 -11.65 -19.45 -0.86
CA ILE A 161 -12.44 -19.93 0.27
C ILE A 161 -13.89 -20.04 -0.20
N THR A 162 -14.48 -21.23 -0.06
CA THR A 162 -15.85 -21.50 -0.51
C THR A 162 -16.59 -22.41 0.45
N ASP A 163 -17.92 -22.30 0.49
CA ASP A 163 -18.81 -23.21 1.21
C ASP A 163 -19.35 -24.36 0.35
N SER A 164 -18.87 -24.50 -0.90
CA SER A 164 -19.29 -25.52 -1.85
C SER A 164 -18.11 -26.38 -2.32
N ALA A 165 -18.11 -27.65 -1.90
CA ALA A 165 -17.11 -28.64 -2.34
C ALA A 165 -17.20 -28.93 -3.86
N GLU A 166 -18.40 -28.85 -4.44
CA GLU A 166 -18.59 -29.01 -5.89
C GLU A 166 -17.94 -27.84 -6.64
N PHE A 167 -18.17 -26.60 -6.18
CA PHE A 167 -17.56 -25.41 -6.77
C PHE A 167 -16.03 -25.42 -6.63
N ALA A 168 -15.51 -25.81 -5.47
CA ALA A 168 -14.08 -26.01 -5.24
C ALA A 168 -13.45 -26.96 -6.27
N ALA A 169 -14.10 -28.10 -6.51
CA ALA A 169 -13.63 -29.10 -7.47
C ALA A 169 -13.68 -28.57 -8.91
N ASP A 170 -14.70 -27.77 -9.26
CA ASP A 170 -14.83 -27.20 -10.60
C ASP A 170 -13.81 -26.09 -10.86
N VAL A 171 -13.53 -25.22 -9.88
CA VAL A 171 -12.44 -24.25 -9.97
C VAL A 171 -11.09 -24.94 -10.15
N ALA A 172 -10.81 -26.01 -9.40
CA ALA A 172 -9.58 -26.77 -9.54
C ALA A 172 -9.39 -27.35 -10.96
N LYS A 173 -10.47 -27.84 -11.59
CA LYS A 173 -10.44 -28.32 -12.97
C LYS A 173 -10.18 -27.19 -13.96
N GLU A 174 -10.83 -26.03 -13.79
CA GLU A 174 -10.62 -24.88 -14.67
C GLU A 174 -9.21 -24.29 -14.54
N ILE A 175 -8.64 -24.24 -13.32
CA ILE A 175 -7.23 -23.87 -13.11
C ILE A 175 -6.32 -24.81 -13.91
N ALA A 176 -6.50 -26.13 -13.80
CA ALA A 176 -5.66 -27.10 -14.51
C ALA A 176 -5.80 -26.97 -16.04
N LYS A 177 -7.01 -26.74 -16.53
CA LYS A 177 -7.30 -26.54 -17.95
C LYS A 177 -6.64 -25.28 -18.49
N GLN A 178 -6.87 -24.12 -17.87
CA GLN A 178 -6.32 -22.84 -18.31
C GLN A 178 -4.79 -22.81 -18.18
N LEU A 179 -4.23 -23.41 -17.13
CA LEU A 179 -2.78 -23.54 -16.96
C LEU A 179 -2.12 -24.33 -18.11
N ALA A 180 -2.79 -25.38 -18.59
CA ALA A 180 -2.35 -26.15 -19.74
C ALA A 180 -2.41 -25.34 -21.05
N GLU A 181 -3.40 -24.46 -21.21
CA GLU A 181 -3.51 -23.55 -22.38
C GLU A 181 -2.34 -22.56 -22.44
N PHE A 182 -1.81 -22.14 -21.29
CA PHE A 182 -0.58 -21.33 -21.21
C PHE A 182 0.72 -22.11 -21.40
N GLY A 183 0.65 -23.44 -21.61
CA GLY A 183 1.82 -24.29 -21.77
C GLY A 183 2.56 -24.57 -20.45
N ASN A 184 1.89 -24.45 -19.32
CA ASN A 184 2.42 -24.69 -17.96
C ASN A 184 3.75 -23.94 -17.67
N PRO A 185 3.77 -22.60 -17.70
CA PRO A 185 4.99 -21.86 -17.36
C PRO A 185 5.44 -22.19 -15.94
N ALA A 186 6.70 -22.59 -15.76
CA ALA A 186 7.19 -23.08 -14.46
C ALA A 186 6.93 -22.13 -13.29
N SER A 187 7.04 -20.81 -13.49
CA SER A 187 6.73 -19.84 -12.44
C SER A 187 5.25 -19.79 -12.06
N LEU A 188 4.36 -19.97 -13.04
CA LEU A 188 2.92 -19.96 -12.81
C LEU A 188 2.48 -21.25 -12.12
N VAL A 189 3.03 -22.40 -12.54
CA VAL A 189 2.83 -23.70 -11.89
C VAL A 189 3.25 -23.64 -10.42
N GLU A 190 4.43 -23.08 -10.12
CA GLU A 190 4.95 -22.97 -8.75
C GLU A 190 4.02 -22.14 -7.85
N ALA A 191 3.50 -21.00 -8.34
CA ALA A 191 2.57 -20.17 -7.59
C ALA A 191 1.23 -20.88 -7.34
N VAL A 192 0.69 -21.59 -8.35
CA VAL A 192 -0.57 -22.35 -8.24
C VAL A 192 -0.44 -23.52 -7.27
N GLU A 193 0.66 -24.28 -7.31
CA GLU A 193 0.90 -25.41 -6.40
C GLU A 193 1.02 -24.99 -4.93
N ARG A 194 1.43 -23.74 -4.67
CA ARG A 194 1.47 -23.14 -3.34
C ARG A 194 0.12 -22.55 -2.91
N GLY A 195 -0.81 -22.39 -3.85
CA GLY A 195 -2.14 -21.88 -3.61
C GLY A 195 -3.00 -22.82 -2.77
N VAL A 196 -4.09 -22.29 -2.22
CA VAL A 196 -4.98 -23.05 -1.34
C VAL A 196 -6.44 -22.86 -1.74
N ILE A 197 -7.16 -23.98 -1.89
CA ILE A 197 -8.62 -23.98 -1.89
C ILE A 197 -9.08 -24.49 -0.52
N ALA A 198 -9.82 -23.67 0.21
CA ALA A 198 -10.32 -23.97 1.54
C ALA A 198 -11.85 -24.08 1.54
N GLU A 199 -12.34 -25.23 1.97
CA GLU A 199 -13.77 -25.46 2.18
C GLU A 199 -14.17 -25.07 3.61
N VAL A 200 -15.26 -24.31 3.74
CA VAL A 200 -15.81 -23.85 5.02
C VAL A 200 -17.29 -24.21 5.14
N GLY A 201 -17.85 -24.13 6.35
CA GLY A 201 -19.28 -24.42 6.56
C GLY A 201 -20.22 -23.28 6.14
N SER A 202 -19.69 -22.07 5.92
CA SER A 202 -20.46 -20.88 5.55
C SER A 202 -19.56 -19.76 5.02
N ILE A 203 -20.13 -18.83 4.23
CA ILE A 203 -19.44 -17.60 3.82
C ILE A 203 -19.03 -16.72 5.02
N ASP A 204 -19.80 -16.73 6.11
CA ASP A 204 -19.40 -16.05 7.35
C ASP A 204 -18.08 -16.58 7.93
N ASP A 205 -17.84 -17.89 7.82
CA ASP A 205 -16.55 -18.48 8.21
C ASP A 205 -15.44 -18.10 7.24
N ALA A 206 -15.74 -17.98 5.94
CA ALA A 206 -14.81 -17.46 4.96
C ALA A 206 -14.38 -16.02 5.28
N VAL A 207 -15.32 -15.15 5.66
CA VAL A 207 -15.05 -13.77 6.09
C VAL A 207 -14.15 -13.74 7.34
N LYS A 208 -14.39 -14.62 8.32
CA LYS A 208 -13.51 -14.73 9.51
C LYS A 208 -12.09 -15.14 9.13
N LEU A 209 -11.93 -16.09 8.19
CA LEU A 209 -10.62 -16.51 7.69
C LEU A 209 -9.94 -15.39 6.88
N CYS A 210 -10.66 -14.70 6.02
CA CYS A 210 -10.16 -13.53 5.29
C CYS A 210 -9.64 -12.46 6.24
N ASN A 211 -10.40 -12.09 7.27
CA ASN A 211 -9.96 -11.13 8.29
C ASN A 211 -8.73 -11.63 9.09
N ARG A 212 -8.53 -12.94 9.19
CA ARG A 212 -7.34 -13.54 9.81
C ARG A 212 -6.15 -13.55 8.85
N PHE A 213 -6.38 -13.71 7.56
CA PHE A 213 -5.35 -13.68 6.54
C PHE A 213 -4.88 -12.25 6.23
N ALA A 214 -5.82 -11.30 6.13
CA ALA A 214 -5.60 -9.90 5.79
C ALA A 214 -4.92 -9.72 4.41
N PRO A 215 -5.60 -10.13 3.32
CA PRO A 215 -5.01 -10.18 1.99
C PRO A 215 -4.68 -8.80 1.42
N GLU A 216 -3.76 -8.78 0.46
CA GLU A 216 -3.56 -7.65 -0.44
C GLU A 216 -4.82 -7.36 -1.26
N HIS A 217 -5.32 -8.35 -2.02
CA HIS A 217 -6.56 -8.28 -2.78
C HIS A 217 -7.60 -9.27 -2.25
N LEU A 218 -8.84 -8.81 -2.08
CA LEU A 218 -9.99 -9.63 -1.75
C LEU A 218 -11.04 -9.53 -2.84
N GLU A 219 -11.44 -10.67 -3.40
CA GLU A 219 -12.66 -10.76 -4.22
C GLU A 219 -13.79 -11.44 -3.45
N ILE A 220 -15.00 -10.89 -3.55
CA ILE A 220 -16.21 -11.48 -2.99
C ILE A 220 -17.15 -11.84 -4.14
N LEU A 221 -17.09 -13.09 -4.58
CA LEU A 221 -17.83 -13.67 -5.69
C LEU A 221 -19.00 -14.51 -5.16
N VAL A 222 -19.92 -13.86 -4.46
CA VAL A 222 -21.15 -14.50 -3.93
C VAL A 222 -22.38 -13.82 -4.49
N SER A 223 -23.54 -14.45 -4.35
CA SER A 223 -24.82 -13.92 -4.87
C SER A 223 -25.19 -12.51 -4.37
N ARG A 224 -24.82 -12.18 -3.12
CA ARG A 224 -25.06 -10.88 -2.48
C ARG A 224 -23.78 -10.34 -1.81
N PRO A 225 -22.79 -9.87 -2.58
CA PRO A 225 -21.47 -9.54 -2.05
C PRO A 225 -21.49 -8.35 -1.08
N GLN A 226 -22.44 -7.43 -1.27
CA GLN A 226 -22.63 -6.26 -0.40
C GLN A 226 -23.00 -6.63 1.04
N ASP A 227 -23.63 -7.79 1.28
CA ASP A 227 -24.05 -8.21 2.63
C ASP A 227 -22.84 -8.47 3.55
N TYR A 228 -21.66 -8.72 2.98
CA TYR A 228 -20.46 -9.08 3.73
C TYR A 228 -19.46 -7.93 3.88
N LEU A 229 -19.64 -6.81 3.16
CA LEU A 229 -18.67 -5.71 3.11
C LEU A 229 -18.37 -5.14 4.51
N ASP A 230 -19.40 -4.86 5.31
CA ASP A 230 -19.25 -4.32 6.68
C ASP A 230 -18.53 -5.28 7.63
N SER A 231 -18.46 -6.57 7.28
CA SER A 231 -17.76 -7.60 8.05
C SER A 231 -16.29 -7.73 7.64
N ILE A 232 -15.87 -7.18 6.51
CA ILE A 232 -14.46 -7.13 6.10
C ILE A 232 -13.75 -6.03 6.89
N ARG A 233 -12.78 -6.44 7.71
CA ARG A 233 -11.95 -5.56 8.54
C ARG A 233 -10.55 -5.36 7.98
N ASN A 234 -10.01 -6.39 7.31
CA ASN A 234 -8.64 -6.37 6.80
C ASN A 234 -8.61 -6.89 5.36
N ALA A 235 -8.38 -5.98 4.41
CA ALA A 235 -8.06 -6.25 3.01
C ALA A 235 -7.45 -4.97 2.42
N GLY A 236 -6.48 -5.09 1.52
CA GLY A 236 -5.90 -3.92 0.84
C GLY A 236 -6.89 -3.32 -0.17
N CYS A 237 -7.39 -4.15 -1.09
CA CYS A 237 -8.44 -3.82 -2.05
C CYS A 237 -9.58 -4.84 -1.94
N ILE A 238 -10.83 -4.36 -2.05
CA ILE A 238 -12.04 -5.20 -1.97
C ILE A 238 -12.82 -5.07 -3.28
N CYS A 239 -12.90 -6.18 -4.00
CA CYS A 239 -13.58 -6.34 -5.28
C CYS A 239 -14.91 -7.09 -5.06
N LEU A 240 -16.03 -6.48 -5.46
CA LEU A 240 -17.36 -7.00 -5.16
C LEU A 240 -18.09 -7.51 -6.41
N GLY A 241 -18.35 -8.82 -6.43
CA GLY A 241 -19.11 -9.48 -7.49
C GLY A 241 -18.31 -9.76 -8.77
N SER A 242 -18.91 -10.55 -9.65
CA SER A 242 -18.26 -11.14 -10.84
C SER A 242 -17.85 -10.15 -11.94
N GLN A 243 -18.22 -8.88 -11.82
CA GLN A 243 -17.90 -7.84 -12.81
C GLN A 243 -16.78 -6.91 -12.33
N SER A 244 -16.06 -7.30 -11.28
CA SER A 244 -15.02 -6.47 -10.66
C SER A 244 -13.75 -7.30 -10.41
N PRO A 245 -13.15 -7.93 -11.44
CA PRO A 245 -11.93 -8.70 -11.25
C PRO A 245 -10.77 -7.78 -10.85
N VAL A 246 -9.84 -8.29 -10.03
CA VAL A 246 -8.68 -7.52 -9.50
C VAL A 246 -7.88 -6.82 -10.61
N VAL A 247 -7.78 -7.43 -11.79
CA VAL A 247 -7.05 -6.85 -12.93
C VAL A 247 -7.57 -5.48 -13.36
N MET A 248 -8.85 -5.15 -13.11
CA MET A 248 -9.35 -3.79 -13.36
C MET A 248 -8.69 -2.76 -12.42
N GLY A 249 -8.49 -3.16 -11.17
CA GLY A 249 -7.74 -2.50 -10.10
C GLY A 249 -6.28 -2.22 -10.46
N ASP A 250 -5.64 -3.21 -11.07
CA ASP A 250 -4.24 -3.11 -11.44
C ASP A 250 -3.96 -2.07 -12.53
N TYR A 251 -4.98 -1.67 -13.28
CA TYR A 251 -4.80 -0.91 -14.51
C TYR A 251 -5.64 0.37 -14.62
N VAL A 252 -6.96 0.32 -14.43
CA VAL A 252 -7.85 1.36 -15.00
C VAL A 252 -9.06 1.80 -14.16
N ASP A 253 -9.43 1.11 -13.08
CA ASP A 253 -10.64 1.47 -12.31
C ASP A 253 -10.45 2.67 -11.37
N GLY A 254 -9.21 2.99 -10.97
CA GLY A 254 -8.83 4.23 -10.31
C GLY A 254 -7.93 4.10 -9.07
N PRO A 255 -8.30 3.29 -8.05
CA PRO A 255 -7.48 3.10 -6.86
C PRO A 255 -6.05 2.63 -7.18
N SER A 256 -5.10 2.95 -6.29
CA SER A 256 -3.72 2.47 -6.46
C SER A 256 -3.64 0.98 -6.23
N HIS A 257 -2.94 0.25 -7.11
CA HIS A 257 -2.59 -1.15 -6.87
C HIS A 257 -1.37 -1.33 -5.96
N VAL A 258 -0.78 -0.24 -5.44
CA VAL A 258 0.30 -0.34 -4.46
C VAL A 258 -0.32 -0.61 -3.09
N LEU A 259 -0.42 -1.90 -2.77
CA LEU A 259 -1.22 -2.41 -1.67
C LEU A 259 -0.36 -3.08 -0.58
N PRO A 260 -0.92 -3.22 0.63
CA PRO A 260 -0.27 -3.93 1.72
C PRO A 260 -0.38 -5.45 1.55
N THR A 261 0.76 -6.13 1.49
CA THR A 261 0.89 -7.60 1.37
C THR A 261 1.26 -8.26 2.71
N GLY A 262 1.30 -9.59 2.79
CA GLY A 262 1.90 -10.32 3.90
C GLY A 262 1.16 -10.13 5.22
N GLY A 263 -0.16 -9.94 5.17
CA GLY A 263 -1.01 -9.64 6.32
C GLY A 263 -0.90 -8.20 6.84
N SER A 264 -0.16 -7.32 6.16
CA SER A 264 0.00 -5.93 6.60
C SER A 264 -1.24 -5.06 6.40
N ALA A 265 -2.27 -5.53 5.66
CA ALA A 265 -3.57 -4.87 5.56
C ALA A 265 -4.29 -4.70 6.92
N ARG A 266 -3.75 -5.29 7.99
CA ARG A 266 -4.19 -5.08 9.38
C ARG A 266 -3.86 -3.70 9.95
N PHE A 267 -2.84 -3.04 9.40
CA PHE A 267 -2.31 -1.78 9.94
C PHE A 267 -1.81 -0.81 8.86
N SER A 268 -1.73 -1.24 7.61
CA SER A 268 -1.34 -0.46 6.45
C SER A 268 -2.53 -0.27 5.52
N SER A 269 -2.50 0.81 4.75
CA SER A 269 -3.51 1.13 3.74
C SER A 269 -2.94 1.02 2.34
N VAL A 270 -3.82 0.98 1.34
CA VAL A 270 -3.50 1.30 -0.05
C VAL A 270 -2.79 2.64 -0.16
N LEU A 271 -1.83 2.75 -1.08
CA LEU A 271 -1.14 4.02 -1.34
C LEU A 271 -2.14 5.09 -1.82
N GLY A 272 -2.25 6.18 -1.06
CA GLY A 272 -3.20 7.26 -1.31
C GLY A 272 -2.56 8.64 -1.36
N VAL A 273 -3.37 9.70 -1.48
CA VAL A 273 -2.89 11.09 -1.42
C VAL A 273 -2.31 11.41 -0.04
N GLU A 274 -2.88 10.79 1.00
CA GLU A 274 -2.51 10.94 2.40
C GLU A 274 -1.07 10.49 2.69
N ASP A 275 -0.54 9.57 1.87
CA ASP A 275 0.84 9.10 1.97
C ASP A 275 1.88 10.16 1.64
N PHE A 276 1.47 11.20 0.91
CA PHE A 276 2.36 12.23 0.39
C PHE A 276 2.21 13.56 1.11
N VAL A 277 1.51 13.57 2.25
CA VAL A 277 1.36 14.75 3.10
C VAL A 277 1.89 14.51 4.52
N LYS A 278 2.26 15.59 5.20
CA LYS A 278 2.61 15.63 6.61
C LYS A 278 1.73 16.62 7.35
N TYR A 279 1.61 16.40 8.65
CA TYR A 279 0.74 17.17 9.51
C TYR A 279 1.51 17.81 10.66
N SER A 280 1.16 19.05 10.98
CA SER A 280 1.68 19.75 12.15
C SER A 280 0.52 20.27 13.00
N SER A 281 0.56 20.00 14.30
CA SER A 281 -0.41 20.56 15.24
C SER A 281 -0.15 22.04 15.44
N ILE A 282 -1.19 22.85 15.34
CA ILE A 282 -1.18 24.27 15.67
C ILE A 282 -1.84 24.42 17.03
N ALA A 283 -1.21 25.15 17.94
CA ALA A 283 -1.79 25.53 19.21
C ALA A 283 -1.45 26.99 19.52
N GLN A 284 -2.48 27.83 19.54
CA GLN A 284 -2.41 29.22 19.98
C GLN A 284 -3.37 29.41 21.14
N LEU A 285 -2.81 29.59 22.33
CA LEU A 285 -3.57 29.74 23.57
C LEU A 285 -3.68 31.22 23.94
N SER A 286 -4.89 31.67 24.27
CA SER A 286 -5.07 32.98 24.93
C SER A 286 -4.53 32.96 26.37
N SER A 287 -4.33 34.16 26.92
CA SER A 287 -4.01 34.33 28.35
C SER A 287 -5.06 33.70 29.26
N ALA A 288 -6.35 33.82 28.93
CA ALA A 288 -7.44 33.22 29.69
C ALA A 288 -7.32 31.68 29.71
N THR A 289 -7.03 31.08 28.56
CA THR A 289 -6.80 29.63 28.47
C THR A 289 -5.56 29.20 29.25
N MET A 290 -4.47 29.97 29.17
CA MET A 290 -3.24 29.70 29.93
C MET A 290 -3.47 29.74 31.45
N ILE A 291 -4.22 30.73 31.95
CA ILE A 291 -4.56 30.84 33.39
C ILE A 291 -5.37 29.62 33.85
N ARG A 292 -6.32 29.18 33.02
CA ARG A 292 -7.18 28.04 33.35
C ARG A 292 -6.45 26.70 33.32
N LEU A 293 -5.62 26.44 32.30
CA LEU A 293 -5.00 25.12 32.08
C LEU A 293 -3.59 25.00 32.70
N GLY A 294 -2.88 26.12 32.85
CA GLY A 294 -1.50 26.16 33.32
C GLY A 294 -1.27 25.44 34.66
N PRO A 295 -2.10 25.64 35.70
CA PRO A 295 -1.92 24.95 36.99
C PRO A 295 -1.93 23.42 36.88
N ALA A 296 -2.74 22.85 36.00
CA ALA A 296 -2.75 21.41 35.74
C ALA A 296 -1.44 20.96 35.10
N ALA A 297 -0.94 21.68 34.09
CA ALA A 297 0.34 21.39 33.45
C ALA A 297 1.51 21.47 34.44
N VAL A 298 1.52 22.44 35.36
CA VAL A 298 2.52 22.56 36.43
C VAL A 298 2.47 21.35 37.37
N THR A 299 1.27 20.93 37.77
CA THR A 299 1.08 19.80 38.68
C THR A 299 1.60 18.51 38.05
N ILE A 300 1.24 18.25 36.78
CA ILE A 300 1.71 17.09 36.03
C ILE A 300 3.23 17.14 35.86
N ALA A 301 3.78 18.27 35.42
CA ALA A 301 5.23 18.42 35.22
C ALA A 301 6.03 18.17 36.50
N ARG A 302 5.55 18.62 37.67
CA ARG A 302 6.20 18.34 38.96
C ARG A 302 6.04 16.89 39.40
N ALA A 303 4.89 16.27 39.16
CA ALA A 303 4.70 14.84 39.42
C ALA A 303 5.65 13.97 38.56
N GLU A 304 5.97 14.42 37.35
CA GLU A 304 6.97 13.80 36.46
C GLU A 304 8.43 14.17 36.81
N GLY A 305 8.66 15.03 37.82
CA GLY A 305 10.00 15.51 38.19
C GLY A 305 10.61 16.55 37.21
N LEU A 306 9.81 17.10 36.29
CA LEU A 306 10.24 18.05 35.25
C LEU A 306 10.07 19.51 35.70
N GLU A 307 10.90 19.96 36.65
CA GLU A 307 10.79 21.30 37.23
C GLU A 307 10.95 22.45 36.20
N ALA A 308 11.78 22.27 35.17
CA ALA A 308 11.92 23.28 34.11
C ALA A 308 10.63 23.48 33.29
N HIS A 309 9.86 22.40 33.07
CA HIS A 309 8.57 22.47 32.37
C HIS A 309 7.54 23.23 33.21
N ALA A 310 7.44 22.90 34.50
CA ALA A 310 6.58 23.62 35.45
C ALA A 310 6.89 25.13 35.47
N ARG A 311 8.17 25.49 35.62
CA ARG A 311 8.59 26.90 35.65
C ARG A 311 8.29 27.63 34.34
N ALA A 312 8.38 26.98 33.19
CA ALA A 312 8.05 27.59 31.90
C ALA A 312 6.58 28.06 31.85
N VAL A 313 5.67 27.31 32.47
CA VAL A 313 4.25 27.69 32.60
C VAL A 313 4.07 28.78 33.65
N GLU A 314 4.66 28.62 34.84
CA GLU A 314 4.54 29.58 35.94
C GLU A 314 5.05 30.99 35.55
N LYS A 315 6.14 31.08 34.78
CA LYS A 315 6.66 32.36 34.28
C LYS A 315 5.67 33.12 33.37
N ARG A 316 4.71 32.42 32.77
CA ARG A 316 3.62 33.04 31.98
C ARG A 316 2.39 33.35 32.84
N LEU A 317 2.12 32.56 33.86
CA LEU A 317 1.02 32.80 34.81
C LEU A 317 1.27 34.01 35.71
N TYR A 318 2.51 34.20 36.17
CA TYR A 318 2.86 35.19 37.19
C TYR A 318 3.64 36.38 36.63
N ARG A 319 3.49 36.68 35.33
CA ARG A 319 4.09 37.87 34.73
C ARG A 319 3.20 39.07 35.05
N PRO A 320 3.70 40.13 35.71
CA PRO A 320 2.95 41.38 35.77
C PRO A 320 2.80 41.93 34.35
N ALA A 321 1.62 42.47 34.07
CA ALA A 321 1.28 43.08 32.77
C ALA A 321 2.23 44.24 32.43
#